data_AF-A0A7V1JJP1-F1
#
_entry.id   AF-A0A7V1JJP1-F1
#
_cell.length_a   1.000
_cell.length_b   1.000
_cell.length_c   1.000
_cell.angle_alpha   90.00
_cell.angle_beta   90.00
_cell.angle_gamma   90.00
#
_symmetry.space_group_name_H-M   'P 1'
#
loop_
_entity.id
_entity.type
_entity.pdbx_description
1 polymer ?
#
loop_
_entity_poly.entity_id
_entity_poly.type
_entity_poly.pdbx_seq_one_letter_code
_entity_poly.pdbx_strand_id
1 'polypeptide(L)'
;GCHYTDCHYINANRNTVRRVDALWEGLEKYGVRAERLQLDWCSAAEGQKWAKIMREIEELRAGVTIEEVEQTREVLKGKKVPTSSKVWRLKEPAPATMHCLRCGNEWAVLFDLAADQERQCAACRSNSVRVVLDGRDRPA
;
A
#
# COMPACT_ATOMS: atom_id res chain seq x y z
N GLY A 1 2.48 3.03 11.38
CA GLY A 1 3.17 4.26 11.81
C GLY A 1 2.19 5.23 12.44
N CYS A 2 2.54 6.50 12.67
CA CYS A 2 1.59 7.53 13.14
C CYS A 2 0.61 7.93 12.04
N HIS A 3 -0.59 8.39 12.42
CA HIS A 3 -1.53 9.06 11.52
C HIS A 3 -0.92 10.31 10.87
N TYR A 4 -1.47 10.74 9.74
CA TYR A 4 -0.97 11.92 9.01
C TYR A 4 -0.95 13.16 9.91
N THR A 5 -2.00 13.39 10.69
CA THR A 5 -2.10 14.53 11.61
C THR A 5 -1.09 14.49 12.75
N ASP A 6 -0.65 13.28 13.13
CA ASP A 6 0.08 13.04 14.37
C ASP A 6 1.54 12.65 14.13
N CYS A 7 2.06 12.89 12.91
CA CYS A 7 3.44 12.54 12.60
C CYS A 7 4.40 13.36 13.47
N HIS A 8 5.08 12.68 14.40
CA HIS A 8 6.03 13.32 15.30
C HIS A 8 7.16 14.07 14.57
N TYR A 9 7.53 13.58 13.39
CA TYR A 9 8.54 14.20 12.53
C TYR A 9 7.91 14.88 11.31
N ILE A 10 6.90 15.72 11.58
CA ILE A 10 6.19 16.60 10.63
C ILE A 10 5.47 15.83 9.52
N ASN A 11 6.23 15.32 8.54
CA ASN A 11 5.73 14.63 7.36
C ASN A 11 6.52 13.38 6.98
N ALA A 12 7.34 12.84 7.89
CA ALA A 12 8.13 11.63 7.62
C ALA A 12 7.26 10.42 7.18
N ASN A 13 6.03 10.30 7.66
CA ASN A 13 5.10 9.26 7.22
C ASN A 13 4.62 9.43 5.76
N ARG A 14 4.58 10.65 5.21
CA ARG A 14 4.26 10.90 3.79
C ARG A 14 5.37 10.34 2.89
N ASN A 15 6.63 10.45 3.32
CA ASN A 15 7.76 9.81 2.65
C ASN A 15 7.65 8.27 2.67
N THR A 16 7.11 7.70 3.76
CA THR A 16 6.81 6.27 3.82
C THR A 16 5.76 5.88 2.78
N VAL A 17 4.68 6.66 2.62
CA VAL A 17 3.67 6.41 1.57
C VAL A 17 4.29 6.42 0.19
N ARG A 18 5.14 7.41 -0.11
CA ARG A 18 5.87 7.47 -1.38
C ARG A 18 6.71 6.23 -1.67
N ARG A 19 7.38 5.69 -0.66
CA ARG A 19 8.19 4.47 -0.79
C ARG A 19 7.31 3.24 -0.97
N VAL A 20 6.24 3.12 -0.18
CA VAL A 20 5.33 1.97 -0.22
C VAL A 20 4.58 1.91 -1.56
N ASP A 21 4.15 3.03 -2.13
CA ASP A 21 3.53 3.05 -3.47
C ASP A 21 4.50 2.51 -4.53
N ALA A 22 5.78 2.89 -4.48
CA ALA A 22 6.79 2.37 -5.39
C ALA A 22 7.05 0.87 -5.17
N LEU A 23 7.05 0.42 -3.91
CA LEU A 23 7.20 -0.99 -3.57
C LEU A 23 6.03 -1.84 -4.06
N TRP A 24 4.78 -1.40 -3.86
CA TRP A 24 3.60 -2.10 -4.36
C TRP A 24 3.61 -2.21 -5.89
N GLU A 25 3.88 -1.13 -6.62
CA GLU A 25 4.06 -1.17 -8.08
C GLU A 25 5.16 -2.16 -8.50
N GLY A 26 6.28 -2.18 -7.76
CA GLY A 26 7.38 -3.10 -8.03
C GLY A 26 7.04 -4.57 -7.76
N LEU A 27 6.37 -4.87 -6.65
CA LEU A 27 5.94 -6.23 -6.30
C LEU A 27 5.02 -6.78 -7.39
N GLU A 28 4.00 -6.03 -7.78
CA GLU A 28 3.07 -6.45 -8.85
C GLU A 28 3.77 -6.64 -10.19
N LYS A 29 4.68 -5.72 -10.55
CA LYS A 29 5.48 -5.84 -11.78
C LYS A 29 6.24 -7.16 -11.86
N TYR A 30 6.66 -7.69 -10.71
CA TYR A 30 7.39 -8.95 -10.64
C TYR A 30 6.49 -10.16 -10.33
N GLY A 31 5.16 -9.99 -10.33
CA GLY A 31 4.22 -11.08 -10.03
C GLY A 31 4.24 -11.50 -8.56
N VAL A 32 4.73 -10.65 -7.66
CA VAL A 32 4.66 -10.87 -6.21
C VAL A 32 3.41 -10.20 -5.67
N ARG A 33 2.66 -10.94 -4.86
CA ARG A 33 1.47 -10.48 -4.14
C ARG A 33 1.74 -9.19 -3.35
N ALA A 34 1.24 -8.06 -3.83
CA ALA A 34 1.49 -6.76 -3.23
C ALA A 34 0.83 -6.60 -1.86
N GLU A 35 -0.26 -7.33 -1.60
CA GLU A 35 -0.94 -7.34 -0.31
C GLU A 35 -0.10 -7.93 0.81
N ARG A 36 0.97 -8.69 0.51
CA ARG A 36 1.91 -9.16 1.55
C ARG A 36 2.68 -8.01 2.21
N LEU A 37 2.69 -6.82 1.61
CA LEU A 37 3.15 -5.59 2.23
C LEU A 37 1.95 -4.75 2.68
N GLN A 38 1.65 -4.76 3.98
CA GLN A 38 0.60 -3.93 4.58
C GLN A 38 1.16 -2.61 5.14
N LEU A 39 0.38 -1.54 5.08
CA LEU A 39 0.68 -0.24 5.66
C LEU A 39 -0.53 0.25 6.46
N ASP A 40 -0.39 0.33 7.79
CA ASP A 40 -1.43 0.89 8.66
C ASP A 40 -0.88 2.01 9.56
N TRP A 41 -1.73 3.01 9.81
CA TRP A 41 -1.49 4.06 10.78
C TRP A 41 -2.20 3.72 12.07
N CYS A 42 -1.47 3.74 13.19
CA CYS A 42 -1.96 3.36 14.50
C CYS A 42 -1.31 4.28 15.54
N SER A 43 -2.11 5.04 16.28
CA SER A 43 -1.63 5.89 17.38
C SER A 43 -1.30 5.06 18.62
N ALA A 44 -0.63 5.68 19.60
CA ALA A 44 -0.33 5.05 20.88
C ALA A 44 -1.58 4.68 21.70
N ALA A 45 -2.71 5.34 21.46
CA ALA A 45 -3.98 5.09 22.15
C ALA A 45 -4.84 4.01 21.47
N GLU A 46 -4.47 3.55 20.28
CA GLU A 46 -5.27 2.66 19.44
C GLU A 46 -4.98 1.15 19.68
N GLY A 47 -4.85 0.73 20.94
CA GLY A 47 -4.47 -0.64 21.30
C GLY A 47 -5.38 -1.73 20.71
N GLN A 48 -6.69 -1.50 20.68
CA GLN A 48 -7.65 -2.46 20.10
C GLN A 48 -7.49 -2.60 18.57
N LYS A 49 -7.23 -1.48 17.89
CA LYS A 49 -6.95 -1.48 16.45
C LYS A 49 -5.64 -2.20 16.15
N TRP A 50 -4.59 -1.97 16.94
CA TRP A 50 -3.33 -2.69 16.82
C TRP A 50 -3.52 -4.21 16.94
N ALA A 51 -4.25 -4.66 17.96
CA ALA A 51 -4.56 -6.08 18.14
C ALA A 51 -5.35 -6.67 16.97
N LYS A 52 -6.29 -5.90 16.38
CA LYS A 52 -6.99 -6.29 15.16
C LYS A 52 -6.04 -6.42 13.97
N ILE A 53 -5.23 -5.39 13.71
CA ILE A 53 -4.25 -5.38 12.60
C ILE A 53 -3.33 -6.61 12.68
N MET A 54 -2.83 -6.93 13.87
CA MET A 54 -1.91 -8.06 14.08
C MET A 54 -2.56 -9.42 13.82
N ARG A 55 -3.81 -9.62 14.25
CA ARG A 55 -4.54 -10.86 13.94
C ARG A 55 -4.76 -11.04 12.45
N GLU A 56 -5.20 -9.98 11.77
CA GLU A 56 -5.44 -10.03 10.32
C GLU A 56 -4.13 -10.20 9.51
N ILE A 57 -3.01 -9.62 9.96
CA ILE A 57 -1.69 -9.86 9.35
C ILE A 57 -1.24 -11.31 9.57
N GLU A 58 -1.51 -11.87 10.75
CA GLU A 58 -1.20 -13.27 11.04
C GLU A 58 -2.02 -14.23 10.18
N GLU A 59 -3.31 -13.96 9.98
CA GLU A 59 -4.18 -14.70 9.04
C GLU A 59 -3.62 -14.65 7.61
N LEU A 60 -3.20 -13.48 7.14
CA LEU A 60 -2.54 -13.33 5.84
C LEU A 60 -1.23 -14.14 5.78
N ARG A 61 -0.37 -14.04 6.79
CA ARG A 61 0.91 -14.74 6.88
C ARG A 61 0.73 -16.26 6.86
N ALA A 62 -0.29 -16.78 7.55
CA ALA A 62 -0.60 -18.21 7.59
C ALA A 62 -0.94 -18.78 6.21
N GLY A 63 -1.49 -17.96 5.32
CA GLY A 63 -1.75 -18.32 3.92
C GLY A 63 -0.55 -18.23 2.98
N VAL A 64 0.63 -17.78 3.45
CA VAL A 64 1.85 -17.70 2.62
C VAL A 64 2.63 -19.01 2.74
N THR A 65 2.76 -19.74 1.63
CA THR A 65 3.47 -21.03 1.62
C THR A 65 4.99 -20.86 1.50
N ILE A 66 5.74 -21.93 1.83
CA ILE A 66 7.20 -21.93 1.70
C ILE A 66 7.60 -21.78 0.23
N GLU A 67 6.88 -22.44 -0.67
CA GLU A 67 7.09 -22.36 -2.12
C GLU A 67 6.90 -20.92 -2.61
N GLU A 68 5.87 -20.22 -2.12
CA GLU A 68 5.65 -18.81 -2.45
C GLU A 68 6.80 -17.92 -1.95
N VAL A 69 7.33 -18.20 -0.75
CA VAL A 69 8.49 -17.49 -0.19
C VAL A 69 9.73 -17.73 -1.06
N GLU A 70 9.99 -18.97 -1.46
CA GLU A 70 11.13 -19.34 -2.30
C GLU A 70 11.03 -18.68 -3.68
N GLN A 71 9.86 -18.74 -4.32
CA GLN A 71 9.59 -18.05 -5.57
C GLN A 71 9.82 -16.54 -5.44
N THR A 72 9.30 -15.92 -4.37
CA THR A 72 9.48 -14.48 -4.10
C THR A 72 10.97 -14.14 -3.99
N ARG A 73 11.75 -14.96 -3.28
CA ARG A 73 13.19 -14.75 -3.11
C ARG A 73 13.94 -14.82 -4.43
N GLU A 74 13.62 -15.80 -5.28
CA GLU A 74 14.29 -15.95 -6.57
C GLU A 74 13.91 -14.83 -7.55
N VAL A 75 12.62 -14.48 -7.61
CA VAL A 75 12.12 -13.39 -8.47
C VAL A 75 12.73 -12.04 -8.09
N LEU A 76 12.88 -11.76 -6.79
CA LEU A 76 13.44 -10.49 -6.31
C LEU A 76 14.98 -10.45 -6.29
N LYS A 77 15.65 -11.59 -6.53
CA LYS A 77 17.11 -11.69 -6.53
C LYS A 77 17.72 -10.75 -7.57
N GLY A 78 18.62 -9.88 -7.13
CA GLY A 78 19.30 -8.91 -8.00
C GLY A 78 18.40 -7.80 -8.56
N LYS A 79 17.12 -7.73 -8.18
CA LYS A 79 16.24 -6.62 -8.57
C LYS A 79 16.59 -5.38 -7.75
N LYS A 80 16.60 -4.22 -8.40
CA LYS A 80 16.76 -2.94 -7.69
C LYS A 80 15.48 -2.59 -6.95
N VAL A 81 15.62 -2.05 -5.74
CA VAL A 81 14.50 -1.52 -4.96
C VAL A 81 13.86 -0.35 -5.72
N PRO A 82 12.56 -0.38 -6.01
CA PRO A 82 11.86 0.75 -6.62
C PRO A 82 11.94 2.00 -5.73
N THR A 83 12.29 3.13 -6.33
CA THR A 83 12.41 4.42 -5.62
C THR A 83 11.37 5.45 -6.05
N SER A 84 10.59 5.18 -7.10
CA SER A 84 9.58 6.08 -7.64
C SER A 84 8.34 5.33 -8.11
N SER A 85 7.16 5.83 -7.76
CA SER A 85 5.87 5.37 -8.28
C SER A 85 5.35 6.30 -9.39
N LYS A 86 4.46 5.79 -10.26
CA LYS A 86 3.73 6.60 -11.26
C LYS A 86 2.81 7.63 -10.60
N VAL A 87 2.19 7.28 -9.47
CA VAL A 87 1.28 8.14 -8.70
C VAL A 87 1.98 9.45 -8.30
N TRP A 88 3.24 9.35 -7.85
CA TRP A 88 4.05 10.49 -7.39
C TRP A 88 4.62 11.37 -8.52
N ARG A 89 4.21 11.12 -9.78
CA ARG A 89 4.54 11.94 -10.96
C ARG A 89 3.34 12.75 -11.47
N LEU A 90 2.18 12.61 -10.84
CA LEU A 90 0.99 13.39 -11.19
C LEU A 90 1.23 14.88 -10.91
N LYS A 91 0.78 15.71 -11.86
CA LYS A 91 0.78 17.18 -11.73
C LYS A 91 -0.64 17.73 -11.51
N GLU A 92 -1.64 16.98 -11.94
CA GLU A 92 -3.06 17.31 -11.89
C GLU A 92 -3.84 16.09 -11.42
N PRO A 93 -5.05 16.28 -10.85
CA PRO A 93 -5.91 15.16 -10.48
C PRO A 93 -6.19 14.24 -11.66
N ALA A 94 -6.17 12.93 -11.42
CA ALA A 94 -6.35 11.91 -12.46
C ALA A 94 -7.33 10.81 -12.02
N PRO A 95 -8.15 10.27 -12.95
CA PRO A 95 -8.96 9.08 -12.66
C PRO A 95 -8.07 7.93 -12.19
N ALA A 96 -8.46 7.32 -11.07
CA ALA A 96 -7.76 6.21 -10.48
C ALA A 96 -8.72 5.29 -9.73
N THR A 97 -8.33 4.03 -9.61
CA THR A 97 -8.97 3.05 -8.74
C THR A 97 -8.18 2.93 -7.44
N MET A 98 -8.84 3.14 -6.30
CA MET A 98 -8.31 2.82 -4.99
C MET A 98 -8.57 1.34 -4.69
N HIS A 99 -7.51 0.57 -4.44
CA HIS A 99 -7.61 -0.85 -4.10
C HIS A 99 -7.10 -1.08 -2.67
N CYS A 100 -7.99 -1.55 -1.80
CA CYS A 100 -7.61 -1.98 -0.45
C CYS A 100 -6.91 -3.35 -0.49
N LEU A 101 -5.60 -3.35 -0.27
CA LEU A 101 -4.78 -4.55 -0.15
C LEU A 101 -5.07 -5.37 1.12
N ARG A 102 -6.01 -4.96 1.99
CA ARG A 102 -6.43 -5.78 3.14
C ARG A 102 -7.67 -6.63 2.85
N CYS A 103 -8.68 -6.05 2.20
CA CYS A 103 -9.97 -6.72 2.00
C CYS A 103 -10.38 -6.88 0.53
N GLY A 104 -9.57 -6.40 -0.41
CA GLY A 104 -9.87 -6.44 -1.85
C GLY A 104 -10.93 -5.44 -2.29
N ASN A 105 -11.44 -4.58 -1.41
CA ASN A 105 -12.42 -3.56 -1.79
C ASN A 105 -11.80 -2.53 -2.75
N GLU A 106 -12.49 -2.26 -3.85
CA GLU A 106 -12.08 -1.32 -4.89
C GLU A 106 -13.11 -0.20 -5.06
N TRP A 107 -12.65 1.03 -5.32
CA TRP A 107 -13.54 2.14 -5.65
C TRP A 107 -12.83 3.16 -6.55
N ALA A 108 -13.57 3.67 -7.54
CA ALA A 108 -13.08 4.71 -8.44
C ALA A 108 -13.08 6.07 -7.75
N VAL A 109 -12.05 6.86 -8.02
CA VAL A 109 -11.87 8.23 -7.52
C VAL A 109 -11.25 9.12 -8.58
N LEU A 110 -11.47 10.43 -8.47
CA LEU A 110 -10.56 11.41 -9.05
C LEU A 110 -9.45 11.64 -8.04
N PHE A 111 -8.29 10.99 -8.23
CA PHE A 111 -7.18 11.05 -7.29
C PHE A 111 -6.38 12.34 -7.47
N ASP A 112 -6.28 13.13 -6.41
CA ASP A 112 -5.44 14.32 -6.33
C ASP A 112 -4.27 14.09 -5.38
N LEU A 113 -3.05 14.09 -5.93
CA LEU A 113 -1.82 13.96 -5.14
C LEU A 113 -1.59 15.18 -4.24
N ALA A 114 -2.00 16.38 -4.69
CA ALA A 114 -1.80 17.62 -3.95
C ALA A 114 -2.69 17.73 -2.71
N ALA A 115 -3.77 16.94 -2.65
CA ALA A 115 -4.65 16.89 -1.49
C ALA A 115 -3.96 16.33 -0.22
N ASP A 116 -2.85 15.58 -0.36
CA ASP A 116 -2.06 14.99 0.74
C ASP A 116 -2.90 14.30 1.82
N GLN A 117 -3.92 13.53 1.41
CA GLN A 117 -4.86 12.91 2.32
C GLN A 117 -4.42 11.51 2.76
N GLU A 118 -4.69 11.19 4.02
CA GLU A 118 -4.56 9.83 4.54
C GLU A 118 -5.56 8.90 3.83
N ARG A 119 -5.06 7.83 3.23
CA ARG A 119 -5.89 6.85 2.52
C ARG A 119 -6.40 5.80 3.50
N GLN A 120 -7.70 5.53 3.50
CA GLN A 120 -8.32 4.51 4.32
C GLN A 120 -9.47 3.83 3.58
N CYS A 121 -9.54 2.50 3.66
CA CYS A 121 -10.64 1.74 3.12
C CYS A 121 -11.88 1.91 3.99
N ALA A 122 -13.01 2.30 3.38
CA ALA A 122 -14.28 2.43 4.09
C ALA A 122 -14.81 1.08 4.62
N ALA A 123 -14.51 -0.04 3.94
CA ALA A 123 -15.02 -1.36 4.30
C ALA A 123 -14.31 -1.96 5.53
N CYS A 124 -12.97 -1.95 5.57
CA CYS A 124 -12.21 -2.62 6.64
C CYS A 124 -11.42 -1.68 7.57
N ARG A 125 -11.40 -0.37 7.26
CA ARG A 125 -10.67 0.68 7.99
C ARG A 125 -9.14 0.61 7.92
N SER A 126 -8.57 -0.26 7.07
CA SER A 126 -7.12 -0.31 6.85
C SER A 126 -6.62 0.82 5.97
N ASN A 127 -5.36 1.24 6.20
CA ASN A 127 -4.66 2.22 5.37
C ASN A 127 -3.84 1.59 4.25
N SER A 128 -3.84 0.26 4.10
CA SER A 128 -3.22 -0.47 2.99
C SER A 128 -4.00 -0.28 1.70
N VAL A 129 -4.08 0.97 1.23
CA VAL A 129 -4.84 1.38 0.05
C VAL A 129 -3.87 1.82 -1.02
N ARG A 130 -3.85 1.06 -2.11
CA ARG A 130 -3.05 1.33 -3.30
C ARG A 130 -3.85 2.17 -4.28
N VAL A 131 -3.19 3.15 -4.89
CA VAL A 131 -3.75 3.97 -5.98
C VAL A 131 -3.31 3.38 -7.32
N VAL A 132 -4.27 3.03 -8.17
CA VAL A 132 -4.02 2.49 -9.52
C VAL A 132 -4.54 3.49 -10.54
N LEU A 133 -3.65 4.10 -11.32
CA LEU A 133 -4.06 5.11 -12.31
C LEU A 133 -4.77 4.46 -13.49
N ASP A 134 -5.95 4.96 -13.85
CA ASP A 134 -6.73 4.39 -14.95
C ASP A 134 -6.05 4.71 -16.30
N GLY A 135 -6.01 3.73 -17.21
CA GLY A 135 -5.56 3.92 -18.59
C GLY A 135 -4.04 3.94 -18.84
N ARG A 136 -3.19 3.63 -17.85
CA ARG A 136 -1.72 3.50 -18.04
C ARG A 136 -1.11 2.15 -17.66
N ASP A 137 -1.91 1.16 -17.27
CA ASP A 137 -1.42 -0.10 -16.67
C ASP A 137 -2.28 -1.36 -16.90
N ARG A 138 -3.11 -1.45 -17.96
CA ARG A 138 -3.52 -2.80 -18.40
C ARG A 138 -2.41 -3.39 -19.27
N PRO A 139 -1.78 -4.52 -18.90
CA PRO A 139 -1.10 -5.33 -19.89
C PRO A 139 -2.16 -5.75 -20.93
N ALA A 140 -1.80 -5.64 -22.21
CA ALA A 140 -2.51 -6.35 -23.28
C ALA A 140 -2.34 -7.86 -23.11
#